data_AF-N4UDE4-F1
#
_entry.id   AF-N4UDE4-F1
#
_cell.length_a   1.000
_cell.length_b   1.000
_cell.length_c   1.000
_cell.angle_alpha   90.00
_cell.angle_beta   90.00
_cell.angle_gamma   90.00
#
_symmetry.space_group_name_H-M   'P 1'
#
loop_
_entity.id
_entity.type
_entity.pdbx_description
1 polymer ?
#
loop_
_entity_poly.entity_id
_entity_poly.type
_entity_poly.pdbx_seq_one_letter_code
_entity_poly.pdbx_strand_id
1 'polypeptide(L)'
;MIDSNVAGASSKLSGVIQADAGVDLKRIFCDVRDLVARHGHHRTLLPVQLFKYHYEATLSAFNSIQTGVGMVDEELLRQFEEEGKLDDASKLYRRLSMTLHKCSMNLAELGRRRRFEEELGSRLLQDLQNDSKLRVVVEIYSRMSQSRDSDIESLPGKVESQRNVVSVTVNALESSD
;
A
#
# COMPACT_ATOMS: atom_id res chain seq x y z
N MET A 1 -36.14 -47.74 -5.49
CA MET A 1 -35.15 -47.48 -4.44
C MET A 1 -33.84 -47.15 -5.13
N ILE A 2 -33.40 -45.90 -5.04
CA ILE A 2 -32.11 -45.45 -5.58
C ILE A 2 -31.22 -45.28 -4.36
N ASP A 3 -30.18 -46.10 -4.27
CA ASP A 3 -29.20 -46.04 -3.20
C ASP A 3 -28.43 -44.72 -3.28
N SER A 4 -28.78 -43.80 -2.40
CA SER A 4 -28.03 -42.57 -2.13
C SER A 4 -26.95 -42.87 -1.10
N ASN A 5 -25.77 -43.26 -1.58
CA ASN A 5 -24.54 -43.23 -0.78
C ASN A 5 -23.32 -42.99 -1.68
N VAL A 6 -23.20 -41.76 -2.18
CA VAL A 6 -21.89 -41.20 -2.55
C VAL A 6 -21.65 -40.03 -1.61
N ALA A 7 -21.24 -40.37 -0.38
CA ALA A 7 -20.54 -39.43 0.48
C ALA A 7 -19.25 -39.05 -0.26
N GLY A 8 -19.33 -38.00 -1.08
CA GLY A 8 -18.21 -37.45 -1.81
C GLY A 8 -17.11 -37.14 -0.81
N ALA A 9 -15.99 -37.86 -0.93
CA ALA A 9 -14.80 -37.62 -0.15
C ALA A 9 -14.45 -36.13 -0.26
N SER A 10 -14.72 -35.38 0.81
CA SER A 10 -14.14 -34.05 1.00
C SER A 10 -12.65 -34.28 1.20
N SER A 11 -11.91 -34.30 0.10
CA SER A 11 -10.45 -34.23 0.15
C SER A 11 -10.12 -32.90 0.82
N LYS A 12 -9.74 -32.96 2.11
CA LYS A 12 -9.20 -31.81 2.83
C LYS A 12 -7.92 -31.39 2.13
N LEU A 13 -8.05 -30.47 1.17
CA LEU A 13 -6.91 -29.80 0.55
C LEU A 13 -6.33 -28.87 1.62
N SER A 14 -5.22 -29.29 2.23
CA SER A 14 -4.48 -28.48 3.18
C SER A 14 -3.38 -27.75 2.42
N GLY A 15 -3.33 -26.42 2.54
CA GLY A 15 -2.26 -25.59 2.00
C GLY A 15 -1.71 -24.67 3.08
N VAL A 16 -0.42 -24.34 2.99
CA VAL A 16 0.20 -23.32 3.83
C VAL A 16 0.16 -22.01 3.09
N ILE A 17 -0.44 -20.99 3.70
CA ILE A 17 -0.40 -19.62 3.20
C ILE A 17 0.65 -18.89 4.03
N GLN A 18 1.71 -18.43 3.37
CA GLN A 18 2.67 -17.50 3.94
C GLN A 18 2.20 -16.09 3.59
N ALA A 19 2.11 -15.23 4.59
CA ALA A 19 1.73 -13.83 4.44
C ALA A 19 2.67 -12.97 5.26
N ASP A 20 2.89 -11.73 4.80
CA ASP A 20 3.70 -10.76 5.53
C ASP A 20 3.07 -10.44 6.89
N ALA A 21 3.89 -10.05 7.87
CA ALA A 21 3.46 -9.79 9.24
C ALA A 21 2.36 -8.72 9.37
N GLY A 22 2.21 -7.85 8.36
CA GLY A 22 1.18 -6.81 8.31
C GLY A 22 -0.15 -7.26 7.71
N VAL A 23 -0.29 -8.50 7.24
CA VAL A 23 -1.52 -8.99 6.60
C VAL A 23 -2.48 -9.54 7.66
N ASP A 24 -3.64 -8.91 7.81
CA ASP A 24 -4.71 -9.38 8.69
C ASP A 24 -5.50 -10.52 8.03
N LEU A 25 -4.89 -11.71 8.03
CA LEU A 25 -5.51 -12.93 7.51
C LEU A 25 -6.83 -13.25 8.20
N LYS A 26 -6.96 -12.93 9.50
CA LYS A 26 -8.18 -13.20 10.27
C LYS A 26 -9.35 -12.39 9.70
N ARG A 27 -9.16 -11.09 9.47
CA ARG A 27 -10.17 -10.23 8.85
C ARG A 27 -10.50 -10.70 7.44
N ILE A 28 -9.49 -11.01 6.63
CA ILE A 28 -9.70 -11.47 5.24
C ILE A 28 -10.53 -12.76 5.21
N PHE A 29 -10.20 -13.75 6.04
CA PHE A 29 -10.97 -15.00 6.10
C PHE A 29 -12.38 -14.82 6.65
N CYS A 30 -12.59 -13.92 7.62
CA CYS A 30 -13.92 -13.54 8.07
C CYS A 30 -14.74 -12.94 6.92
N ASP A 31 -14.19 -11.98 6.19
CA ASP A 31 -14.87 -11.32 5.06
C ASP A 31 -15.23 -12.34 3.96
N VAL A 32 -14.32 -13.27 3.66
CA VAL A 32 -14.56 -14.35 2.69
C VAL A 32 -15.67 -15.27 3.18
N ARG A 33 -15.67 -15.67 4.45
CA ARG A 33 -16.74 -16.52 5.02
C ARG A 33 -18.10 -15.82 4.92
N ASP A 34 -18.15 -14.52 5.21
CA ASP A 34 -19.39 -13.75 5.18
C ASP A 34 -19.87 -13.49 3.74
N LEU A 35 -18.95 -13.39 2.77
CA LEU A 35 -19.28 -13.39 1.33
C LEU A 35 -19.79 -14.76 0.87
N VAL A 36 -19.14 -15.83 1.29
CA VAL A 36 -19.55 -17.22 1.01
C VAL A 36 -20.96 -17.49 1.54
N ALA A 37 -21.27 -17.05 2.77
CA ALA A 37 -22.59 -17.20 3.36
C ALA A 37 -23.68 -16.46 2.58
N ARG A 38 -23.34 -15.32 1.96
CA ARG A 38 -24.30 -14.49 1.21
C ARG A 38 -24.45 -14.89 -0.26
N HIS A 39 -23.39 -15.39 -0.90
CA HIS A 39 -23.32 -15.51 -2.36
C HIS A 39 -22.97 -16.93 -2.84
N GLY A 40 -22.76 -17.87 -1.91
CA GLY A 40 -22.37 -19.24 -2.22
C GLY A 40 -20.86 -19.42 -2.35
N HIS A 41 -20.43 -20.67 -2.53
CA HIS A 41 -19.01 -20.99 -2.70
C HIS A 41 -18.52 -20.60 -4.08
N HIS A 42 -17.47 -19.79 -4.15
CA HIS A 42 -16.78 -19.48 -5.41
C HIS A 42 -15.27 -19.45 -5.19
N ARG A 43 -14.54 -20.16 -6.06
CA ARG A 43 -13.10 -20.44 -5.91
C ARG A 43 -12.22 -19.19 -5.91
N THR A 44 -12.68 -18.11 -6.53
CA THR A 44 -11.94 -16.83 -6.62
C THR A 44 -12.31 -15.82 -5.54
N LEU A 45 -13.25 -16.11 -4.62
CA LEU A 45 -13.63 -15.16 -3.56
C LEU A 45 -12.46 -14.75 -2.69
N LEU A 46 -11.65 -15.72 -2.25
CA LEU A 46 -10.46 -15.45 -1.45
C LEU A 46 -9.43 -14.61 -2.24
N PRO A 47 -9.02 -15.00 -3.47
CA PRO A 47 -8.16 -14.16 -4.30
C PRO A 47 -8.67 -12.73 -4.54
N VAL A 48 -9.98 -12.55 -4.80
CA VAL A 48 -10.58 -11.22 -4.98
C VAL A 48 -10.54 -10.39 -3.69
N GLN A 49 -10.81 -11.02 -2.54
CA GLN A 49 -10.74 -10.34 -1.25
C GLN A 49 -9.30 -9.96 -0.88
N LEU A 50 -8.34 -10.84 -1.18
CA LEU A 50 -6.90 -10.55 -1.01
C LEU A 50 -6.47 -9.37 -1.89
N PHE A 51 -6.93 -9.31 -3.14
CA PHE A 51 -6.66 -8.19 -4.04
C PHE A 51 -7.19 -6.87 -3.50
N LYS A 52 -8.45 -6.85 -3.03
CA LYS A 52 -9.05 -5.68 -2.38
C LYS A 52 -8.24 -5.24 -1.15
N TYR A 53 -7.90 -6.18 -0.27
CA TYR A 53 -7.14 -5.87 0.94
C TYR A 53 -5.76 -5.30 0.60
N HIS A 54 -5.10 -5.86 -0.42
CA HIS A 54 -3.82 -5.37 -0.89
C HIS A 54 -3.93 -3.93 -1.42
N TYR A 55 -4.95 -3.63 -2.23
CA TYR A 55 -5.25 -2.28 -2.68
C TYR A 55 -5.39 -1.28 -1.50
N GLU A 56 -6.12 -1.65 -0.45
CA GLU A 56 -6.32 -0.81 0.73
C GLU A 56 -5.00 -0.56 1.47
N ALA A 57 -4.18 -1.60 1.60
CA ALA A 57 -2.87 -1.50 2.24
C ALA A 57 -1.89 -0.63 1.45
N THR A 58 -1.89 -0.73 0.12
CA THR A 58 -1.07 0.13 -0.75
C THR A 58 -1.51 1.58 -0.70
N LEU A 59 -2.82 1.84 -0.68
CA LEU A 59 -3.35 3.19 -0.47
C LEU A 59 -2.91 3.77 0.87
N SER A 60 -3.00 2.98 1.94
CA SER A 60 -2.54 3.41 3.26
C SER A 60 -1.04 3.74 3.28
N ALA A 61 -0.22 2.90 2.64
CA ALA A 61 1.23 3.15 2.52
C ALA A 61 1.54 4.42 1.72
N PHE A 62 0.84 4.63 0.60
CA PHE A 62 0.95 5.85 -0.20
C PHE A 62 0.61 7.10 0.61
N ASN A 63 -0.53 7.11 1.31
CA ASN A 63 -0.96 8.23 2.15
C ASN A 63 0.05 8.51 3.26
N SER A 64 0.60 7.46 3.90
CA SER A 64 1.62 7.62 4.94
C SER A 64 2.89 8.29 4.42
N ILE A 65 3.31 8.01 3.18
CA ILE A 65 4.46 8.68 2.55
C ILE A 65 4.11 10.14 2.27
N GLN A 66 2.93 10.42 1.70
CA GLN A 66 2.49 11.79 1.45
C GLN A 66 2.45 12.62 2.73
N THR A 67 1.88 12.09 3.82
CA THR A 67 1.87 12.76 5.12
C THR A 67 3.29 12.99 5.65
N GLY A 68 4.20 12.02 5.49
CA GLY A 68 5.59 12.17 5.90
C GLY A 68 6.34 13.27 5.13
N VAL A 69 6.09 13.36 3.81
CA VAL A 69 6.66 14.42 2.96
C VAL A 69 6.06 15.79 3.29
N GLY A 70 4.73 15.87 3.44
CA GLY A 70 4.04 17.11 3.80
C GLY A 70 4.48 17.66 5.16
N MET A 71 4.65 16.80 6.16
CA MET A 71 5.19 17.20 7.47
C MET A 71 6.61 17.77 7.35
N VAL A 72 7.44 17.24 6.45
CA VAL A 72 8.79 17.79 6.23
C VAL A 72 8.72 19.17 5.58
N ASP A 73 7.85 19.35 4.59
CA ASP A 73 7.64 20.63 3.91
C ASP A 73 7.14 21.71 4.87
N GLU A 74 6.11 21.40 5.66
CA GLU A 74 5.55 22.30 6.68
C GLU A 74 6.58 22.71 7.73
N GLU A 75 7.37 21.75 8.22
CA GLU A 75 8.38 22.03 9.24
C GLU A 75 9.55 22.85 8.68
N LEU A 76 9.93 22.64 7.42
CA LEU A 76 10.94 23.49 6.75
C LEU A 76 10.43 24.91 6.55
N LEU A 77 9.18 25.09 6.10
CA LEU A 77 8.56 26.41 5.97
C LEU A 77 8.54 27.15 7.30
N ARG A 78 8.14 26.47 8.38
CA ARG A 78 8.14 27.06 9.72
C ARG A 78 9.53 27.53 10.16
N GLN A 79 10.59 26.77 9.84
CA GLN A 79 11.96 27.19 10.15
C GLN A 79 12.42 28.42 9.36
N PHE A 80 11.94 28.61 8.13
CA PHE A 80 12.22 29.83 7.37
C PHE A 80 11.48 31.06 7.91
N GLU A 81 10.33 30.85 8.56
CA GLU A 81 9.54 31.94 9.18
C GLU A 81 10.02 32.29 10.59
N GLU A 82 10.49 31.32 11.38
CA GLU A 82 11.01 31.51 12.73
C GLU A 82 12.51 31.84 12.72
N GLU A 83 12.88 33.08 12.39
CA GLU A 83 14.25 33.59 12.62
C GLU A 83 14.59 33.55 14.12
N GLY A 84 15.50 32.65 14.56
CA GLY A 84 16.28 32.92 15.78
C GLY A 84 16.54 31.82 16.81
N LYS A 85 16.45 30.51 16.52
CA LYS A 85 16.90 29.46 17.47
C LYS A 85 17.82 28.41 16.85
N LEU A 86 19.08 28.81 16.62
CA LEU A 86 20.14 27.97 16.02
C LEU A 86 20.41 26.65 16.78
N ASP A 87 20.26 26.63 18.12
CA ASP A 87 20.63 25.46 18.94
C ASP A 87 19.66 24.26 18.82
N ASP A 88 18.45 24.46 18.27
CA ASP A 88 17.47 23.39 18.01
C ASP A 88 17.45 22.92 16.54
N ALA A 89 18.11 23.65 15.65
CA ALA A 89 18.05 23.43 14.21
C ALA A 89 18.72 22.10 13.79
N SER A 90 19.89 21.78 14.37
CA SER A 90 20.61 20.53 14.08
C SER A 90 19.81 19.26 14.43
N LYS A 91 19.09 19.27 15.57
CA LYS A 91 18.22 18.14 15.98
C LYS A 91 17.00 18.02 15.06
N LEU A 92 16.48 19.16 14.60
CA LEU A 92 15.36 19.21 13.69
C LEU A 92 15.73 18.64 12.31
N TYR A 93 16.80 19.11 11.68
CA TYR A 93 17.23 18.60 10.36
C TYR A 93 17.60 17.11 10.40
N ARG A 94 18.17 16.63 11.52
CA ARG A 94 18.39 15.19 11.73
C ARG A 94 17.06 14.43 11.71
N ARG A 95 16.02 14.94 12.39
CA ARG A 95 14.68 14.33 12.40
C ARG A 95 14.06 14.34 11.00
N LEU A 96 14.13 15.47 10.29
CA LEU A 96 13.60 15.61 8.93
C LEU A 96 14.29 14.65 7.96
N SER A 97 15.62 14.57 8.01
CA SER A 97 16.41 13.61 7.22
C SER A 97 16.02 12.16 7.51
N MET A 98 15.81 11.80 8.78
CA MET A 98 15.35 10.45 9.15
C MET A 98 13.93 10.16 8.62
N THR A 99 13.04 11.14 8.64
CA THR A 99 11.69 11.00 8.07
C THR A 99 11.76 10.79 6.55
N LEU A 100 12.55 11.59 5.82
CA LEU A 100 12.74 11.43 4.38
C LEU A 100 13.38 10.07 4.04
N HIS A 101 14.31 9.59 4.87
CA HIS A 101 14.90 8.26 4.70
C HIS A 101 13.85 7.14 4.83
N LYS A 102 12.99 7.21 5.86
CA LYS A 102 11.86 6.26 6.01
C LYS A 102 10.90 6.34 4.82
N CYS A 103 10.61 7.54 4.33
CA CYS A 103 9.78 7.72 3.13
C CYS A 103 10.42 7.04 1.91
N SER A 104 11.74 7.16 1.69
CA SER A 104 12.44 6.46 0.61
C SER A 104 12.38 4.93 0.74
N MET A 105 12.53 4.39 1.95
CA MET A 105 12.38 2.94 2.16
C MET A 105 10.96 2.47 1.82
N ASN A 106 9.95 3.23 2.27
CA ASN A 106 8.55 2.93 2.01
C ASN A 106 8.20 3.09 0.53
N LEU A 107 8.84 3.98 -0.22
CA LEU A 107 8.65 4.12 -1.67
C LEU A 107 9.10 2.87 -2.43
N ALA A 108 10.24 2.29 -2.07
CA ALA A 108 10.72 1.06 -2.70
C ALA A 108 9.73 -0.10 -2.49
N GLU A 109 9.13 -0.17 -1.29
CA GLU A 109 8.08 -1.14 -0.97
C GLU A 109 6.77 -0.83 -1.72
N LEU A 110 6.36 0.44 -1.79
CA LEU A 110 5.18 0.88 -2.52
C LEU A 110 5.25 0.48 -4.00
N GLY A 111 6.42 0.64 -4.63
CA GLY A 111 6.64 0.22 -6.02
C GLY A 111 6.60 -1.29 -6.24
N ARG A 112 6.96 -2.11 -5.22
CA ARG A 112 6.77 -3.57 -5.29
C ARG A 112 5.29 -3.94 -5.19
N ARG A 113 4.59 -3.35 -4.21
CA ARG A 113 3.17 -3.54 -3.98
C ARG A 113 2.33 -3.17 -5.20
N ARG A 114 2.62 -2.03 -5.83
CA ARG A 114 1.88 -1.57 -7.00
C ARG A 114 2.00 -2.52 -8.19
N ARG A 115 3.20 -3.06 -8.46
CA ARG A 115 3.43 -4.07 -9.51
C ARG A 115 2.68 -5.37 -9.22
N PHE A 116 2.69 -5.81 -7.96
CA PHE A 116 1.91 -6.97 -7.54
C PHE A 116 0.41 -6.77 -7.78
N GLU A 117 -0.14 -5.59 -7.48
CA GLU A 117 -1.55 -5.26 -7.75
C GLU A 117 -1.90 -5.35 -9.23
N GLU A 118 -1.04 -4.82 -10.09
CA GLU A 118 -1.23 -4.87 -11.53
C GLU A 118 -1.26 -6.32 -12.05
N GLU A 119 -0.31 -7.13 -11.60
CA GLU A 119 -0.19 -8.53 -12.01
C GLU A 119 -1.36 -9.36 -11.48
N LEU A 120 -1.68 -9.24 -10.18
CA LEU A 120 -2.78 -9.96 -9.56
C LEU A 120 -4.12 -9.55 -10.16
N GLY A 121 -4.35 -8.24 -10.36
CA GLY A 121 -5.56 -7.73 -10.98
C GLY A 121 -5.75 -8.28 -12.39
N SER A 122 -4.70 -8.28 -13.20
CA SER A 122 -4.73 -8.81 -14.57
C SER A 122 -5.04 -10.31 -14.62
N ARG A 123 -4.39 -11.11 -13.76
CA ARG A 123 -4.66 -12.55 -13.62
C ARG A 123 -6.09 -12.82 -13.18
N LEU A 124 -6.61 -12.07 -12.20
CA LEU A 124 -7.99 -12.21 -11.73
C LEU A 124 -9.01 -11.87 -12.81
N LEU A 125 -8.78 -10.82 -13.60
CA LEU A 125 -9.67 -10.49 -14.73
C LEU A 125 -9.68 -11.61 -15.79
N GLN A 126 -8.55 -12.28 -16.00
CA GLN A 126 -8.47 -13.44 -16.89
C GLN A 126 -9.22 -14.65 -16.32
N ASP A 127 -9.08 -14.94 -15.03
CA ASP A 127 -9.76 -16.06 -14.38
C ASP A 127 -11.28 -15.84 -14.24
N LEU A 128 -11.72 -14.58 -14.19
CA LEU A 128 -13.11 -14.16 -14.02
C LEU A 128 -13.82 -13.77 -15.32
N GLN A 129 -13.26 -14.11 -16.49
CA GLN A 129 -13.82 -13.75 -17.80
C GLN A 129 -15.33 -14.07 -17.93
N ASN A 130 -15.75 -15.19 -17.34
CA ASN A 130 -17.13 -15.70 -17.40
C ASN A 130 -17.98 -15.38 -16.15
N ASP A 131 -17.41 -14.77 -15.10
CA ASP A 131 -18.13 -14.36 -13.89
C ASP A 131 -18.24 -12.83 -13.84
N SER A 132 -19.36 -12.32 -14.34
CA SER A 132 -19.59 -10.88 -14.49
C SER A 132 -19.61 -10.13 -13.16
N LYS A 133 -19.98 -10.76 -12.03
CA LYS A 133 -20.13 -10.06 -10.75
C LYS A 133 -18.78 -9.83 -10.08
N LEU A 134 -17.97 -10.89 -9.94
CA LEU A 134 -16.66 -10.78 -9.32
C LEU A 134 -15.68 -10.02 -10.22
N ARG A 135 -15.82 -10.16 -11.54
CA ARG A 135 -15.03 -9.39 -12.50
C ARG A 135 -15.21 -7.89 -12.31
N VAL A 136 -16.44 -7.40 -12.14
CA VAL A 136 -16.72 -5.98 -11.91
C VAL A 136 -16.01 -5.47 -10.66
N VAL A 137 -15.97 -6.25 -9.57
CA VAL A 137 -15.24 -5.87 -8.36
C VAL A 137 -13.76 -5.67 -8.66
N VAL A 138 -13.14 -6.62 -9.36
CA VAL A 138 -11.73 -6.53 -9.74
C VAL A 138 -11.49 -5.33 -10.67
N GLU A 139 -12.36 -5.09 -11.66
CA GLU A 139 -12.25 -3.94 -12.56
C GLU A 139 -12.29 -2.59 -11.82
N ILE A 140 -13.18 -2.45 -10.82
CA ILE A 140 -13.27 -1.23 -10.01
C ILE A 140 -11.95 -0.99 -9.26
N TYR A 141 -11.46 -1.98 -8.53
CA TYR A 141 -10.23 -1.84 -7.75
C TYR A 141 -8.99 -1.65 -8.63
N SER A 142 -8.92 -2.31 -9.79
CA SER A 142 -7.86 -2.08 -10.78
C SER A 142 -7.85 -0.65 -11.30
N ARG A 143 -9.03 -0.09 -11.66
CA ARG A 143 -9.13 1.31 -12.10
C ARG A 143 -8.75 2.30 -10.99
N MET A 144 -9.22 2.06 -9.77
CA MET A 144 -8.85 2.89 -8.62
C MET A 144 -7.36 2.78 -8.27
N SER A 145 -6.74 1.65 -8.57
CA SER A 145 -5.29 1.48 -8.42
C SER A 145 -4.55 2.33 -9.45
N GLN A 146 -4.94 2.20 -10.73
CA GLN A 146 -4.34 2.92 -11.85
C GLN A 146 -4.49 4.43 -11.75
N SER A 147 -5.59 4.93 -11.20
CA SER A 147 -5.81 6.38 -11.07
C SER A 147 -4.77 7.09 -10.21
N ARG A 148 -3.95 6.36 -9.45
CA ARG A 148 -2.89 6.90 -8.59
C ARG A 148 -1.49 6.71 -9.16
N ASP A 149 -1.35 6.11 -10.34
CA ASP A 149 -0.04 5.77 -10.91
C ASP A 149 0.82 7.01 -11.10
N SER A 150 0.24 8.07 -11.65
CA SER A 150 0.93 9.35 -11.83
C SER A 150 1.39 9.96 -10.51
N ASP A 151 0.56 9.86 -9.45
CA ASP A 151 0.95 10.38 -8.13
C ASP A 151 2.10 9.56 -7.54
N ILE A 152 2.05 8.23 -7.64
CA ILE A 152 3.09 7.31 -7.17
C ILE A 152 4.41 7.57 -7.92
N GLU A 153 4.36 7.77 -9.24
CA GLU A 153 5.52 8.08 -10.08
C GLU A 153 6.15 9.43 -9.72
N SER A 154 5.35 10.40 -9.26
CA SER A 154 5.84 11.73 -8.84
C SER A 154 6.48 11.74 -7.45
N LEU A 155 6.15 10.79 -6.58
CA LEU A 155 6.58 10.81 -5.18
C LEU A 155 8.11 10.74 -4.98
N PRO A 156 8.88 9.92 -5.71
CA PRO A 156 10.33 9.91 -5.60
C PRO A 156 10.94 11.30 -5.81
N GLY A 157 10.48 12.03 -6.83
CA GLY A 157 10.94 13.39 -7.11
C GLY A 157 10.58 14.38 -6.00
N LYS A 158 9.39 14.25 -5.40
CA LYS A 158 8.99 15.07 -4.24
C LYS A 158 9.90 14.81 -3.02
N VAL A 159 10.20 13.55 -2.73
CA VAL A 159 11.11 13.18 -1.62
C VAL A 159 12.52 13.69 -1.86
N GLU A 160 13.03 13.57 -3.09
CA GLU A 160 14.36 14.06 -3.45
C GLU A 160 14.44 15.59 -3.40
N SER A 161 13.42 16.30 -3.88
CA SER A 161 13.32 17.75 -3.77
C SER A 161 13.44 18.20 -2.30
N GLN A 162 12.67 17.60 -1.40
CA GLN A 162 12.73 17.94 0.03
C GLN A 162 14.08 17.60 0.66
N ARG A 163 14.72 16.49 0.23
CA ARG A 163 16.08 16.15 0.68
C ARG A 163 17.10 17.20 0.27
N ASN A 164 17.00 17.72 -0.95
CA ASN A 164 17.90 18.75 -1.45
C ASN A 164 17.74 20.05 -0.64
N VAL A 165 16.50 20.45 -0.33
CA VAL A 165 16.24 21.62 0.52
C VAL A 165 16.90 21.45 1.89
N VAL A 166 16.65 20.33 2.57
CA VAL A 166 17.29 20.04 3.87
C VAL A 166 18.81 20.11 3.78
N SER A 167 19.41 19.51 2.75
CA SER A 167 20.87 19.51 2.58
C SER A 167 21.44 20.91 2.35
N VAL A 168 20.78 21.73 1.53
CA VAL A 168 21.22 23.10 1.26
C VAL A 168 21.11 23.95 2.53
N THR A 169 20.02 23.81 3.28
CA THR A 169 19.82 24.57 4.53
C THR A 169 20.84 24.19 5.60
N VAL A 170 21.16 22.90 5.74
CA VAL A 170 22.22 22.45 6.67
C VAL A 170 23.58 23.04 6.27
N ASN A 171 23.95 22.95 5.00
CA ASN A 171 25.23 23.50 4.52
C ASN A 171 25.34 25.02 4.71
N ALA A 172 24.24 25.75 4.53
CA ALA A 172 24.21 27.20 4.73
C ALA A 172 24.47 27.57 6.21
N LEU A 173 23.92 26.79 7.14
CA LEU A 173 24.15 26.97 8.57
C LEU A 173 25.60 26.68 8.95
N GLU A 174 26.18 25.58 8.46
CA GLU A 174 27.59 25.24 8.71
C GLU A 174 28.58 26.25 8.10
N SER A 175 28.18 26.98 7.05
CA SER A 175 29.00 28.04 6.43
C SER A 175 28.87 29.42 7.07
N SER A 176 27.95 29.59 8.03
CA SER A 176 27.70 30.86 8.72
C SER A 176 28.39 30.96 10.09
N ASP A 177 29.01 29.88 10.56
CA ASP A 177 29.88 29.79 11.74
C ASP A 177 31.37 29.99 11.37
#